data_AF-X1KLM8-F1
#
_entry.id   AF-X1KLM8-F1
#
_cell.length_a   1.000
_cell.length_b   1.000
_cell.length_c   1.000
_cell.angle_alpha   90.00
_cell.angle_beta   90.00
_cell.angle_gamma   90.00
#
_symmetry.space_group_name_H-M   'P 1'
#
loop_
_entity.id
_entity.type
_entity.pdbx_description
1 polymer ?
#
loop_
_entity_poly.entity_id
_entity_poly.type
_entity_poly.pdbx_seq_one_letter_code
_entity_poly.pdbx_strand_id
1 'polypeptide(L)'
;HVNSPDELMFDHISAEIFNLDEWVGKSGFINLRPDFEKIKRHEISVEYKLPESIDFEIDNQSSGKFNFVANQPGLFRYQKSVSIRQRVQFQVDTKPEKSIKDLLSYVFSFQNLLILALYRSTYPLSIILRGERHKEELPDIKPYRKNIELYISTSNFKENDKPQFDLEMLFSYRLIREKFPQIIKNWFAKYGLLKPAFNLLFEQFYNGNRFNENTFLNLAQSAETFHARIHNHTKISKREYKAMK
;
A
#
# COMPACT_ATOMS: atom_id res chain seq x y z
N HIS A 1 19.12 6.35 24.09
CA HIS A 1 18.08 5.62 24.83
C HIS A 1 16.74 6.23 24.49
N VAL A 2 15.76 5.41 24.15
CA VAL A 2 14.38 5.83 23.83
C VAL A 2 13.51 5.27 24.95
N ASN A 3 12.73 6.11 25.62
CA ASN A 3 11.92 5.71 26.78
C ASN A 3 10.49 5.35 26.38
N SER A 4 10.02 5.81 25.21
CA SER A 4 8.73 5.43 24.62
C SER A 4 8.80 5.38 23.08
N PRO A 5 8.09 4.45 22.41
CA PRO A 5 7.95 4.45 20.96
C PRO A 5 7.43 5.77 20.38
N ASP A 6 6.67 6.55 21.16
CA ASP A 6 6.12 7.84 20.74
C ASP A 6 7.20 8.95 20.67
N GLU A 7 8.39 8.72 21.24
CA GLU A 7 9.55 9.62 21.10
C GLU A 7 10.26 9.44 19.75
N LEU A 8 9.99 8.33 19.05
CA LEU A 8 10.54 8.05 17.74
C LEU A 8 9.71 8.74 16.65
N MET A 9 10.27 9.82 16.13
CA MET A 9 9.66 10.64 15.09
C MET A 9 10.37 10.43 13.75
N PHE A 10 9.58 10.40 12.68
CA PHE A 10 10.03 10.11 11.31
C PHE A 10 9.23 10.94 10.31
N ASP A 11 9.82 11.27 9.16
CA ASP A 11 9.17 12.04 8.09
C ASP A 11 8.87 11.19 6.84
N HIS A 12 9.24 9.91 6.87
CA HIS A 12 9.11 9.01 5.73
C HIS A 12 8.75 7.60 6.17
N ILE A 13 7.81 6.99 5.46
CA ILE A 13 7.48 5.57 5.54
C ILE A 13 7.43 4.97 4.14
N SER A 14 8.01 3.79 3.99
CA SER A 14 7.98 2.98 2.76
C SER A 14 7.52 1.58 3.11
N ALA A 15 6.54 1.06 2.38
CA ALA A 15 6.04 -0.29 2.56
C ALA A 15 6.02 -1.06 1.23
N GLU A 16 6.53 -2.29 1.25
CA GLU A 16 6.20 -3.30 0.25
C GLU A 16 4.91 -3.97 0.70
N ILE A 17 3.88 -4.01 -0.15
CA ILE A 17 2.58 -4.60 0.18
C ILE A 17 2.32 -5.72 -0.81
N PHE A 18 1.88 -6.88 -0.31
CA PHE A 18 1.55 -8.01 -1.17
C PHE A 18 0.50 -7.61 -2.23
N ASN A 19 0.62 -8.10 -3.47
CA ASN A 19 -0.23 -7.70 -4.62
C ASN A 19 -0.12 -6.24 -5.08
N LEU A 20 0.76 -5.41 -4.50
CA LEU A 20 0.92 -4.01 -4.97
C LEU A 20 1.52 -3.96 -6.38
N ASP A 21 2.51 -4.80 -6.66
CA ASP A 21 3.15 -4.92 -7.96
C ASP A 21 2.14 -5.23 -9.07
N GLU A 22 1.31 -6.25 -8.84
CA GLU A 22 0.28 -6.71 -9.77
C GLU A 22 -0.82 -5.65 -9.93
N TRP A 23 -1.23 -5.00 -8.83
CA TRP A 23 -2.25 -3.95 -8.87
C TRP A 23 -1.79 -2.70 -9.62
N VAL A 24 -0.54 -2.28 -9.44
CA VAL A 24 0.07 -1.17 -10.21
C VAL A 24 0.25 -1.56 -11.67
N GLY A 25 0.66 -2.81 -11.93
CA GLY A 25 0.71 -3.38 -13.28
C GLY A 25 1.72 -2.71 -14.21
N LYS A 26 2.76 -2.08 -13.67
CA LYS A 26 3.83 -1.41 -14.45
C LYS A 26 5.10 -2.23 -14.40
N SER A 27 5.54 -2.74 -15.55
CA SER A 27 6.76 -3.53 -15.70
C SER A 27 7.87 -2.72 -16.37
N GLY A 28 9.10 -2.83 -15.88
CA GLY A 28 10.30 -2.32 -16.52
C GLY A 28 10.92 -3.27 -17.54
N PHE A 29 10.40 -4.48 -17.69
CA PHE A 29 10.88 -5.45 -18.67
C PHE A 29 10.35 -5.12 -20.06
N ILE A 30 11.27 -5.01 -21.02
CA ILE A 30 11.00 -4.63 -22.41
C ILE A 30 11.11 -5.89 -23.27
N ASN A 31 10.32 -5.96 -24.35
CA ASN A 31 10.41 -7.02 -25.37
C ASN A 31 10.27 -8.46 -24.83
N LEU A 32 9.31 -8.71 -23.93
CA LEU A 32 9.03 -10.06 -23.38
C LEU A 32 8.50 -11.07 -24.42
N ARG A 33 8.34 -10.69 -25.70
CA ARG A 33 7.93 -11.63 -26.74
C ARG A 33 9.13 -12.52 -27.11
N PRO A 34 8.96 -13.85 -27.14
CA PRO A 34 10.03 -14.75 -27.52
C PRO A 34 10.50 -14.46 -28.94
N ASP A 35 11.78 -14.16 -29.09
CA ASP A 35 12.46 -14.15 -30.39
C ASP A 35 12.83 -15.58 -30.76
N PHE A 36 12.00 -16.22 -31.58
CA PHE A 36 12.17 -17.62 -31.95
C PHE A 36 13.49 -17.90 -32.69
N GLU A 37 14.05 -16.93 -33.40
CA GLU A 37 15.33 -17.11 -34.09
C GLU A 37 16.51 -17.10 -33.10
N LYS A 38 16.45 -16.24 -32.08
CA LYS A 38 17.41 -16.28 -30.96
C LYS A 38 17.28 -17.56 -30.15
N ILE A 39 16.07 -18.00 -29.86
CA ILE A 39 15.82 -19.23 -29.09
C ILE A 39 16.39 -20.46 -29.79
N LYS A 40 16.24 -20.59 -31.12
CA LYS A 40 16.87 -21.68 -31.89
C LYS A 40 18.39 -21.72 -31.76
N ARG A 41 19.02 -20.55 -31.57
CA ARG A 41 20.46 -20.40 -31.33
C ARG A 41 20.84 -20.45 -29.85
N HIS A 42 19.91 -20.80 -28.96
CA HIS A 42 20.10 -20.79 -27.50
C HIS A 42 20.53 -19.41 -26.96
N GLU A 43 20.13 -18.34 -27.66
CA GLU A 43 20.38 -16.96 -27.28
C GLU A 43 19.17 -16.40 -26.54
N ILE A 44 19.41 -15.76 -25.39
CA ILE A 44 18.38 -15.08 -24.61
C ILE A 44 18.87 -13.65 -24.36
N SER A 45 18.02 -12.68 -24.66
CA SER A 45 18.26 -11.26 -24.36
C SER A 45 17.15 -10.76 -23.44
N VAL A 46 17.52 -10.18 -22.31
CA VAL A 46 16.59 -9.54 -21.38
C VAL A 46 16.95 -8.07 -21.30
N GLU A 47 15.99 -7.22 -21.66
CA GLU A 47 16.15 -5.77 -21.56
C GLU A 47 15.27 -5.26 -20.42
N TYR A 48 15.88 -4.52 -19.49
CA TYR A 48 15.21 -4.01 -18.31
C TYR A 48 15.57 -2.54 -18.09
N LYS A 49 14.53 -1.71 -17.92
CA LYS A 49 14.67 -0.31 -17.50
C LYS A 49 13.77 -0.09 -16.28
N LEU A 50 14.37 0.33 -15.17
CA LEU A 50 13.61 0.64 -13.95
C LEU A 50 12.57 1.73 -14.26
N PRO A 51 11.28 1.50 -13.97
CA PRO A 51 10.24 2.49 -14.22
C PRO A 51 10.41 3.74 -13.34
N GLU A 52 10.04 4.89 -13.89
CA GLU A 52 9.92 6.12 -13.11
C GLU A 52 8.81 6.00 -12.06
N SER A 53 9.04 6.66 -10.92
CA SER A 53 8.08 6.75 -9.82
C SER A 53 6.77 7.39 -10.29
N ILE A 54 5.71 7.07 -9.57
CA ILE A 54 4.39 7.68 -9.78
C ILE A 54 4.05 8.46 -8.53
N ASP A 55 4.14 9.77 -8.61
CA ASP A 55 3.91 10.69 -7.49
C ASP A 55 2.45 11.17 -7.44
N PHE A 56 1.93 11.38 -6.23
CA PHE A 56 0.58 11.87 -5.99
C PHE A 56 0.47 12.60 -4.64
N GLU A 57 -0.48 13.51 -4.52
CA GLU A 57 -0.77 14.18 -3.25
C GLU A 57 -1.71 13.36 -2.38
N ILE A 58 -1.42 13.27 -1.08
CA ILE A 58 -2.33 12.70 -0.08
C ILE A 58 -3.11 13.83 0.59
N ASP A 59 -2.38 14.83 1.08
CA ASP A 59 -2.91 16.03 1.71
C ASP A 59 -1.91 17.21 1.59
N ASN A 60 -2.21 18.36 2.17
CA ASN A 60 -1.36 19.56 2.06
C ASN A 60 0.03 19.42 2.73
N GLN A 61 0.20 18.42 3.60
CA GLN A 61 1.41 18.17 4.38
C GLN A 61 2.10 16.86 4.00
N SER A 62 1.51 16.05 3.12
CA SER A 62 1.94 14.69 2.85
C SER A 62 1.80 14.34 1.37
N SER A 63 2.87 13.83 0.78
CA SER A 63 2.90 13.31 -0.59
C SER A 63 3.12 11.81 -0.57
N GLY A 64 2.45 11.10 -1.48
CA GLY A 64 2.64 9.69 -1.69
C GLY A 64 3.34 9.42 -3.02
N LYS A 65 4.01 8.28 -3.13
CA LYS A 65 4.55 7.80 -4.40
C LYS A 65 4.60 6.28 -4.48
N PHE A 66 4.43 5.76 -5.70
CA PHE A 66 4.82 4.40 -6.03
C PHE A 66 6.25 4.41 -6.54
N ASN A 67 7.18 3.97 -5.69
CA ASN A 67 8.59 3.87 -6.02
C ASN A 67 8.91 2.47 -6.52
N PHE A 68 9.61 2.37 -7.64
CA PHE A 68 10.04 1.09 -8.20
C PHE A 68 11.47 0.80 -7.73
N VAL A 69 11.70 -0.42 -7.27
CA VAL A 69 13.03 -0.92 -6.92
C VAL A 69 13.29 -2.23 -7.63
N ALA A 70 14.54 -2.51 -7.98
CA ALA A 70 14.93 -3.80 -8.52
C ALA A 70 16.22 -4.27 -7.85
N ASN A 71 16.37 -5.58 -7.67
CA ASN A 71 17.68 -6.12 -7.38
C ASN A 71 18.57 -5.97 -8.62
N GLN A 72 19.85 -5.73 -8.39
CA GLN A 72 20.85 -5.76 -9.45
C GLN A 72 21.50 -7.14 -9.45
N PRO A 73 21.69 -7.78 -10.62
CA PRO A 73 22.46 -9.02 -10.68
C PRO A 73 23.87 -8.81 -10.14
N GLY A 74 24.34 -9.75 -9.32
CA GLY A 74 25.75 -9.77 -8.94
C GLY A 74 26.62 -9.99 -10.18
N LEU A 75 27.72 -9.23 -10.29
CA LEU A 75 28.70 -9.38 -11.35
C LEU A 75 29.76 -10.39 -10.90
N PHE A 76 29.63 -11.64 -11.34
CA PHE A 76 30.63 -12.67 -11.08
C PHE A 76 31.49 -12.94 -12.31
N ARG A 77 32.76 -13.30 -12.10
CA ARG A 77 33.70 -13.67 -13.17
C ARG A 77 33.18 -14.84 -14.03
N TYR A 78 32.37 -15.71 -13.44
CA TYR A 78 31.68 -16.79 -14.11
C TYR A 78 30.21 -16.83 -13.67
N GLN A 79 29.33 -16.23 -14.48
CA GLN A 79 27.91 -16.13 -14.18
C GLN A 79 27.18 -17.44 -14.52
N LYS A 80 26.61 -18.12 -13.52
CA LYS A 80 25.78 -19.32 -13.71
C LYS A 80 24.28 -19.02 -13.79
N SER A 81 23.84 -17.88 -13.26
CA SER A 81 22.43 -17.46 -13.26
C SER A 81 22.31 -15.94 -13.20
N VAL A 82 21.27 -15.37 -13.80
CA VAL A 82 20.91 -13.95 -13.67
C VAL A 82 19.46 -13.87 -13.21
N SER A 83 19.16 -13.01 -12.23
CA SER A 83 17.81 -12.81 -11.73
C SER A 83 17.56 -11.33 -11.49
N ILE A 84 16.52 -10.81 -12.14
CA ILE A 84 16.03 -9.45 -11.98
C ILE A 84 14.61 -9.56 -11.41
N ARG A 85 14.39 -8.92 -10.27
CA ARG A 85 13.14 -8.86 -9.53
C ARG A 85 12.83 -7.41 -9.24
N GLN A 86 11.86 -6.88 -9.98
CA GLN A 86 11.25 -5.59 -9.71
C GLN A 86 10.25 -5.73 -8.55
N ARG A 87 10.19 -4.71 -7.70
CA ARG A 87 9.22 -4.53 -6.62
C ARG A 87 8.67 -3.11 -6.62
N VAL A 88 7.43 -2.94 -6.16
CA VAL A 88 6.81 -1.63 -5.94
C VAL A 88 6.71 -1.35 -4.44
N GLN A 89 7.09 -0.12 -4.07
CA GLN A 89 6.99 0.39 -2.71
C GLN A 89 5.97 1.53 -2.68
N PHE A 90 4.98 1.43 -1.79
CA PHE A 90 4.15 2.56 -1.42
C PHE A 90 4.91 3.41 -0.41
N GLN A 91 5.22 4.65 -0.77
CA GLN A 91 5.97 5.57 0.07
C GLN A 91 5.14 6.80 0.39
N VAL A 92 5.30 7.31 1.61
CA VAL A 92 4.72 8.58 2.05
C VAL A 92 5.81 9.42 2.68
N ASP A 93 5.93 10.65 2.19
CA ASP A 93 6.79 11.69 2.70
C ASP A 93 5.91 12.76 3.37
N THR A 94 6.22 13.13 4.60
CA THR A 94 5.48 14.15 5.37
C THR A 94 6.37 15.35 5.66
N LYS A 95 5.80 16.56 5.57
CA LYS A 95 6.50 17.80 5.91
C LYS A 95 6.91 17.86 7.40
N PRO A 96 5.99 17.64 8.36
CA PRO A 96 6.37 17.43 9.75
C PRO A 96 6.78 15.98 9.98
N GLU A 97 7.70 15.74 10.92
CA GLU A 97 7.89 14.40 11.46
C GLU A 97 6.64 13.96 12.23
N LYS A 98 6.33 12.67 12.16
CA LYS A 98 5.18 12.01 12.78
C LYS A 98 5.61 10.79 13.58
N SER A 99 4.74 10.37 14.49
CA SER A 99 4.93 9.13 15.24
C SER A 99 4.86 7.91 14.30
N ILE A 100 5.44 6.80 14.73
CA ILE A 100 5.34 5.51 14.01
C ILE A 100 3.86 5.15 13.74
N LYS A 101 2.98 5.37 14.73
CA LYS A 101 1.55 5.05 14.64
C LYS A 101 0.85 5.87 13.55
N ASP A 102 1.16 7.17 13.46
CA ASP A 102 0.56 8.04 12.45
C ASP A 102 1.06 7.68 11.06
N LEU A 103 2.34 7.33 10.91
CA LEU A 103 2.89 6.87 9.62
C LEU A 103 2.28 5.54 9.19
N LEU A 104 2.15 4.58 10.11
CA LEU A 104 1.49 3.30 9.86
C LEU A 104 0.03 3.47 9.41
N SER A 105 -0.65 4.53 9.87
CA SER A 105 -2.02 4.81 9.44
C SER A 105 -2.13 5.03 7.92
N TYR A 106 -1.09 5.58 7.28
CA TYR A 106 -1.05 5.71 5.82
C TYR A 106 -0.98 4.35 5.13
N VAL A 107 -0.08 3.49 5.60
CA VAL A 107 0.12 2.13 5.05
C VAL A 107 -1.15 1.31 5.20
N PHE A 108 -1.76 1.27 6.38
CA PHE A 108 -2.97 0.48 6.61
C PHE A 108 -4.21 1.04 5.92
N SER A 109 -4.33 2.37 5.81
CA SER A 109 -5.38 3.00 5.02
C SER A 109 -5.25 2.65 3.54
N PHE A 110 -4.03 2.71 2.98
CA PHE A 110 -3.80 2.32 1.60
C PHE A 110 -3.95 0.81 1.38
N GLN A 111 -3.51 -0.03 2.32
CA GLN A 111 -3.76 -1.47 2.29
C GLN A 111 -5.26 -1.76 2.19
N ASN A 112 -6.11 -1.05 2.93
CA ASN A 112 -7.56 -1.21 2.84
C ASN A 112 -8.13 -0.80 1.48
N LEU A 113 -7.54 0.20 0.81
CA LEU A 113 -7.87 0.51 -0.58
C LEU A 113 -7.52 -0.68 -1.50
N LEU A 114 -6.35 -1.29 -1.30
CA LEU A 114 -5.95 -2.48 -2.06
C LEU A 114 -6.86 -3.67 -1.77
N ILE A 115 -7.30 -3.88 -0.52
CA ILE A 115 -8.27 -4.94 -0.21
C ILE A 115 -9.57 -4.74 -0.99
N LEU A 116 -10.05 -3.49 -1.14
CA LEU A 116 -11.20 -3.22 -2.02
C LEU A 116 -10.87 -3.54 -3.47
N ALA A 117 -9.72 -3.10 -3.97
CA ALA A 117 -9.33 -3.30 -5.35
C ALA A 117 -9.19 -4.78 -5.72
N LEU A 118 -8.62 -5.57 -4.82
CA LEU A 118 -8.37 -7.00 -4.98
C LEU A 118 -9.59 -7.85 -4.62
N TYR A 119 -10.50 -7.31 -3.80
CA TYR A 119 -11.56 -8.07 -3.12
C TYR A 119 -11.04 -9.31 -2.39
N ARG A 120 -9.83 -9.18 -1.83
CA ARG A 120 -9.08 -10.23 -1.12
C ARG A 120 -8.17 -9.58 -0.10
N SER A 121 -7.80 -10.34 0.94
CA SER A 121 -6.79 -9.92 1.91
C SER A 121 -5.45 -9.60 1.23
N THR A 122 -4.83 -8.52 1.68
CA THR A 122 -3.41 -8.21 1.46
C THR A 122 -2.78 -7.74 2.77
N TYR A 123 -1.45 -7.69 2.83
CA TYR A 123 -0.68 -7.33 4.02
C TYR A 123 0.68 -6.72 3.64
N PRO A 124 1.27 -5.87 4.50
CA PRO A 124 2.63 -5.37 4.32
C PRO A 124 3.63 -6.52 4.45
N LEU A 125 4.59 -6.58 3.53
CA LEU A 125 5.71 -7.52 3.52
C LEU A 125 6.93 -6.96 4.25
N SER A 126 7.16 -5.66 4.11
CA SER A 126 8.23 -4.93 4.81
C SER A 126 7.84 -3.47 4.99
N ILE A 127 8.31 -2.86 6.07
CA ILE A 127 8.09 -1.45 6.37
C ILE A 127 9.43 -0.83 6.77
N ILE A 128 9.77 0.29 6.14
CA ILE A 128 10.99 1.05 6.38
C ILE A 128 10.60 2.47 6.78
N LEU A 129 11.21 2.98 7.85
CA LEU A 129 11.07 4.34 8.34
C LEU A 129 12.38 5.10 8.12
N ARG A 130 12.27 6.41 7.84
CA ARG A 130 13.40 7.34 7.82
C ARG A 130 12.99 8.64 8.48
N GLY A 131 13.94 9.32 9.10
CA GLY A 131 13.73 10.61 9.74
C GLY A 131 15.03 11.41 9.75
N GLU A 132 14.90 12.73 9.83
CA GLU A 132 16.03 13.65 9.80
C GLU A 132 16.94 13.50 11.02
N ARG A 133 16.37 13.12 12.17
CA ARG A 133 17.09 12.86 13.43
C ARG A 133 17.95 11.59 13.42
N HIS A 134 17.77 10.73 12.41
CA HIS A 134 18.40 9.42 12.34
C HIS A 134 19.38 9.35 11.17
N LYS A 135 20.27 10.33 11.08
CA LYS A 135 21.35 10.36 10.09
C LYS A 135 22.57 9.61 10.61
N GLU A 136 23.24 8.92 9.71
CA GLU A 136 24.52 8.28 9.98
C GLU A 136 25.63 9.09 9.30
N GLU A 137 26.66 9.42 10.08
CA GLU A 137 27.86 10.09 9.60
C GLU A 137 28.95 9.04 9.48
N LEU A 138 29.37 8.78 8.24
CA LEU A 138 30.53 7.95 7.93
C LEU A 138 31.67 8.88 7.48
N PRO A 139 32.94 8.58 7.84
CA PRO A 139 34.08 9.29 7.27
C PRO A 139 34.01 9.24 5.73
N ASP A 140 34.23 10.39 5.08
CA ASP A 140 34.25 10.56 3.62
C ASP A 140 32.92 10.35 2.86
N ILE A 141 31.78 10.20 3.55
CA ILE A 141 30.45 10.08 2.93
C ILE A 141 29.53 11.17 3.46
N LYS A 142 28.75 11.80 2.55
CA LYS A 142 27.73 12.78 2.96
C LYS A 142 26.72 12.11 3.92
N PRO A 143 26.32 12.79 5.01
CA PRO A 143 25.35 12.24 5.95
C PRO A 143 24.11 11.72 5.24
N TYR A 144 23.76 10.46 5.46
CA TYR A 144 22.58 9.85 4.86
C TYR A 144 21.57 9.44 5.94
N ARG A 145 20.29 9.49 5.58
CA ARG A 145 19.21 9.05 6.48
C ARG A 145 19.28 7.53 6.61
N LYS A 146 19.33 7.02 7.85
CA LYS A 146 19.35 5.59 8.13
C LYS A 146 17.99 4.97 7.84
N ASN A 147 17.99 3.79 7.21
CA ASN A 147 16.80 2.95 7.10
C ASN A 147 16.55 2.25 8.43
N ILE A 148 15.36 2.44 8.99
CA ILE A 148 14.92 1.68 10.17
C ILE A 148 13.83 0.71 9.73
N GLU A 149 14.13 -0.58 9.80
CA GLU A 149 13.16 -1.64 9.50
C GLU A 149 12.22 -1.82 10.69
N LEU A 150 10.91 -1.78 10.41
CA LEU A 150 9.86 -1.97 11.40
C LEU A 150 9.25 -3.36 11.23
N TYR A 151 9.39 -4.18 12.27
CA TYR A 151 8.81 -5.52 12.34
C TYR A 151 7.50 -5.46 13.14
N ILE A 152 6.39 -5.85 12.50
CA ILE A 152 5.07 -5.92 13.12
C ILE A 152 4.52 -7.34 13.01
N SER A 153 3.88 -7.81 14.09
CA SER A 153 3.11 -9.06 14.04
C SER A 153 1.79 -8.80 13.32
N THR A 154 1.57 -9.47 12.19
CA THR A 154 0.29 -9.41 11.48
C THR A 154 -0.34 -10.80 11.47
N SER A 155 -1.59 -10.92 11.94
CA SER A 155 -2.33 -12.18 11.99
C SER A 155 -2.71 -12.74 10.61
N ASN A 156 -2.50 -11.94 9.54
CA ASN A 156 -2.99 -12.20 8.19
C ASN A 156 -1.89 -12.68 7.23
N PHE A 157 -0.66 -12.86 7.72
CA PHE A 157 0.42 -13.39 6.91
C PHE A 157 0.11 -14.85 6.51
N LYS A 158 0.08 -15.11 5.20
CA LYS A 158 -0.05 -16.46 4.65
C LYS A 158 1.19 -16.79 3.84
N GLU A 159 1.95 -17.76 4.32
CA GLU A 159 3.29 -18.09 3.80
C GLU A 159 3.28 -18.54 2.32
N ASN A 160 2.13 -19.01 1.80
CA ASN A 160 2.00 -19.59 0.47
C ASN A 160 0.95 -18.91 -0.44
N ASP A 161 0.59 -17.66 -0.16
CA ASP A 161 -0.35 -16.96 -1.04
C ASP A 161 0.29 -16.64 -2.40
N LYS A 162 -0.40 -16.98 -3.49
CA LYS A 162 -0.01 -16.58 -4.84
C LYS A 162 -0.55 -15.18 -5.14
N PRO A 163 0.24 -14.33 -5.85
CA PRO A 163 -0.24 -13.04 -6.28
C PRO A 163 -1.49 -13.16 -7.16
N GLN A 164 -2.37 -12.19 -7.05
CA GLN A 164 -3.62 -12.13 -7.81
C GLN A 164 -3.35 -11.52 -9.18
N PHE A 165 -3.93 -12.11 -10.24
CA PHE A 165 -3.80 -11.54 -11.57
C PHE A 165 -4.65 -10.28 -11.72
N ASP A 166 -4.22 -9.34 -12.56
CA ASP A 166 -4.91 -8.06 -12.77
C ASP A 166 -6.37 -8.24 -13.24
N LEU A 167 -6.65 -9.30 -14.01
CA LEU A 167 -7.98 -9.69 -14.47
C LEU A 167 -8.92 -10.18 -13.36
N GLU A 168 -8.39 -10.60 -12.22
CA GLU A 168 -9.17 -11.07 -11.07
C GLU A 168 -9.52 -9.92 -10.11
N MET A 169 -8.98 -8.72 -10.32
CA MET A 169 -9.17 -7.56 -9.45
C MET A 169 -10.46 -6.80 -9.84
N LEU A 170 -11.16 -6.20 -8.87
CA LEU A 170 -12.29 -5.31 -9.15
C LEU A 170 -11.85 -4.07 -9.93
N PHE A 171 -10.66 -3.55 -9.63
CA PHE A 171 -10.02 -2.53 -10.44
C PHE A 171 -8.50 -2.53 -10.20
N SER A 172 -7.73 -2.22 -11.25
CA SER A 172 -6.27 -2.01 -11.17
C SER A 172 -5.93 -0.52 -11.27
N TYR A 173 -4.69 -0.16 -10.92
CA TYR A 173 -4.19 1.20 -11.09
C TYR A 173 -4.34 1.69 -12.53
N ARG A 174 -4.09 0.83 -13.53
CA ARG A 174 -4.22 1.14 -14.97
C ARG A 174 -5.61 1.68 -15.31
N LEU A 175 -6.68 1.14 -14.72
CA LEU A 175 -8.05 1.57 -14.98
C LEU A 175 -8.39 2.91 -14.34
N ILE A 176 -7.78 3.23 -13.20
CA ILE A 176 -8.10 4.44 -12.44
C ILE A 176 -7.02 5.54 -12.57
N ARG A 177 -5.93 5.30 -13.30
CA ARG A 177 -4.72 6.15 -13.34
C ARG A 177 -5.02 7.65 -13.50
N GLU A 178 -5.97 8.00 -14.38
CA GLU A 178 -6.28 9.40 -14.72
C GLU A 178 -7.03 10.10 -13.59
N LYS A 179 -7.82 9.35 -12.82
CA LYS A 179 -8.60 9.84 -11.67
C LYS A 179 -7.91 9.53 -10.34
N PHE A 180 -6.80 8.80 -10.36
CA PHE A 180 -6.14 8.28 -9.17
C PHE A 180 -5.75 9.39 -8.18
N PRO A 181 -5.14 10.52 -8.61
CA PRO A 181 -4.83 11.61 -7.68
C PRO A 181 -6.05 12.12 -6.89
N GLN A 182 -7.21 12.22 -7.55
CA GLN A 182 -8.46 12.64 -6.90
C GLN A 182 -9.04 11.55 -5.99
N ILE A 183 -8.97 10.28 -6.42
CA ILE A 183 -9.45 9.13 -5.65
C ILE A 183 -8.65 8.99 -4.36
N ILE A 184 -7.32 9.00 -4.44
CA ILE A 184 -6.45 8.77 -3.28
C ILE A 184 -6.55 9.92 -2.26
N LYS A 185 -6.61 11.17 -2.74
CA LYS A 185 -6.85 12.35 -1.89
C LYS A 185 -8.19 12.25 -1.15
N ASN A 186 -9.25 11.88 -1.86
CA ASN A 186 -10.57 11.68 -1.26
C ASN A 186 -10.60 10.50 -0.28
N TRP A 187 -9.90 9.42 -0.62
CA TRP A 187 -9.78 8.24 0.22
C TRP A 187 -9.21 8.62 1.58
N PHE A 188 -8.02 9.23 1.61
CA PHE A 188 -7.39 9.65 2.87
C PHE A 188 -8.20 10.71 3.63
N ALA A 189 -8.76 11.71 2.93
CA ALA A 189 -9.56 12.75 3.57
C ALA A 189 -10.82 12.22 4.26
N LYS A 190 -11.47 11.20 3.67
CA LYS A 190 -12.71 10.60 4.21
C LYS A 190 -12.47 9.35 5.04
N TYR A 191 -11.24 8.82 5.07
CA TYR A 191 -10.94 7.56 5.70
C TYR A 191 -11.32 7.54 7.18
N GLY A 192 -10.97 8.59 7.94
CA GLY A 192 -11.32 8.70 9.36
C GLY A 192 -12.84 8.68 9.61
N LEU A 193 -13.61 9.34 8.75
CA LEU A 193 -15.08 9.34 8.82
C LEU A 193 -15.63 7.94 8.55
N LEU A 194 -15.14 7.27 7.51
CA LEU A 194 -15.67 5.99 7.03
C LEU A 194 -15.06 4.75 7.70
N LYS A 195 -14.01 4.92 8.50
CA LYS A 195 -13.29 3.84 9.18
C LYS A 195 -14.22 2.83 9.88
N PRO A 196 -15.30 3.23 10.58
CA PRO A 196 -16.19 2.26 11.22
C PRO A 196 -16.94 1.36 10.22
N ALA A 197 -17.38 1.91 9.08
CA ALA A 197 -17.99 1.11 8.02
C ALA A 197 -16.95 0.18 7.37
N PHE A 198 -15.76 0.71 7.13
CA PHE A 198 -14.63 -0.04 6.55
C PHE A 198 -14.18 -1.20 7.45
N ASN A 199 -14.11 -1.01 8.76
CA ASN A 199 -13.72 -2.08 9.69
C ASN A 199 -14.67 -3.28 9.58
N LEU A 200 -15.98 -3.04 9.54
CA LEU A 200 -16.99 -4.10 9.35
C LEU A 200 -16.85 -4.79 7.99
N LEU A 201 -16.59 -4.01 6.93
CA LEU A 201 -16.40 -4.56 5.59
C LEU A 201 -15.14 -5.42 5.50
N PHE A 202 -14.03 -4.97 6.07
CA PHE A 202 -12.73 -5.59 5.89
C PHE A 202 -12.49 -6.78 6.82
N GLU A 203 -13.23 -6.88 7.92
CA GLU A 203 -13.15 -8.00 8.87
C GLU A 203 -13.25 -9.38 8.17
N GLN A 204 -14.10 -9.49 7.15
CA GLN A 204 -14.28 -10.75 6.40
C GLN A 204 -13.00 -11.23 5.71
N PHE A 205 -12.16 -10.29 5.26
CA PHE A 205 -10.91 -10.61 4.55
C PHE A 205 -9.80 -10.99 5.53
N TYR A 206 -9.86 -10.51 6.76
CA TYR A 206 -8.91 -10.87 7.81
C TYR A 206 -9.20 -12.25 8.41
N ASN A 207 -10.48 -12.65 8.51
CA ASN A 207 -10.89 -13.90 9.16
C ASN A 207 -11.02 -15.12 8.21
N GLY A 208 -10.27 -15.15 7.10
CA GLY A 208 -10.13 -16.36 6.29
C GLY A 208 -11.30 -16.66 5.35
N ASN A 209 -12.09 -15.66 4.94
CA ASN A 209 -13.07 -15.73 3.84
C ASN A 209 -14.17 -16.81 3.97
N ARG A 210 -14.58 -17.21 5.19
CA ARG A 210 -15.78 -18.04 5.36
C ARG A 210 -17.01 -17.16 5.51
N PHE A 211 -17.75 -17.00 4.41
CA PHE A 211 -19.02 -16.29 4.43
C PHE A 211 -20.01 -17.02 5.33
N ASN A 212 -20.41 -16.37 6.41
CA ASN A 212 -21.40 -16.86 7.38
C ASN A 212 -22.43 -15.77 7.70
N GLU A 213 -23.40 -16.08 8.54
CA GLU A 213 -24.44 -15.12 8.97
C GLU A 213 -23.83 -13.84 9.55
N ASN A 214 -22.76 -13.94 10.34
CA ASN A 214 -22.05 -12.77 10.87
C ASN A 214 -21.43 -11.92 9.75
N THR A 215 -20.93 -12.54 8.68
CA THR A 215 -20.39 -11.83 7.52
C THR A 215 -21.50 -11.03 6.83
N PHE A 216 -22.66 -11.64 6.63
CA PHE A 216 -23.82 -10.95 6.06
C PHE A 216 -24.27 -9.76 6.94
N LEU A 217 -24.38 -9.98 8.25
CA LEU A 217 -24.75 -8.91 9.21
C LEU A 217 -23.73 -7.78 9.22
N ASN A 218 -22.43 -8.08 9.24
CA ASN A 218 -21.36 -7.09 9.18
C ASN A 218 -21.41 -6.28 7.88
N LEU A 219 -21.70 -6.91 6.75
CA LEU A 219 -21.86 -6.23 5.46
C LEU A 219 -23.08 -5.29 5.44
N ALA A 220 -24.23 -5.76 5.93
CA ALA A 220 -25.43 -4.93 6.06
C ALA A 220 -25.17 -3.72 6.96
N GLN A 221 -24.58 -3.95 8.14
CA GLN A 221 -24.23 -2.90 9.09
C GLN A 221 -23.17 -1.94 8.52
N SER A 222 -22.22 -2.44 7.72
CA SER A 222 -21.25 -1.59 7.01
C SER A 222 -21.95 -0.64 6.05
N ALA A 223 -22.88 -1.14 5.23
CA ALA A 223 -23.66 -0.32 4.31
C ALA A 223 -24.52 0.73 5.02
N GLU A 224 -25.20 0.35 6.12
CA GLU A 224 -25.96 1.28 6.96
C GLU A 224 -25.06 2.36 7.57
N THR A 225 -23.91 1.97 8.11
CA THR A 225 -22.94 2.88 8.72
C THR A 225 -22.36 3.84 7.68
N PHE A 226 -22.07 3.35 6.48
CA PHE A 226 -21.61 4.17 5.36
C PHE A 226 -22.67 5.20 4.97
N HIS A 227 -23.91 4.75 4.75
CA HIS A 227 -25.01 5.63 4.40
C HIS A 227 -25.26 6.70 5.48
N ALA A 228 -25.36 6.30 6.75
CA ALA A 228 -25.61 7.21 7.87
C ALA A 228 -24.52 8.30 8.02
N ARG A 229 -23.25 7.95 7.75
CA ARG A 229 -22.12 8.88 7.89
C ARG A 229 -21.96 9.84 6.71
N ILE A 230 -22.42 9.46 5.52
CA ILE A 230 -22.37 10.33 4.33
C ILE A 230 -23.64 11.18 4.22
N HIS A 231 -24.80 10.59 4.47
CA HIS A 231 -26.11 11.20 4.30
C HIS A 231 -26.71 11.57 5.64
N ASN A 232 -25.97 12.30 6.49
CA ASN A 232 -26.39 12.72 7.84
C ASN A 232 -27.57 13.72 7.81
N HIS A 233 -28.64 13.38 7.11
CA HIS A 233 -29.97 13.93 7.27
C HIS A 233 -30.49 13.36 8.59
N THR A 234 -30.44 14.17 9.63
CA THR A 234 -31.38 14.01 10.74
C THR A 234 -32.78 13.96 10.11
N LYS A 235 -33.37 12.77 9.99
CA LYS A 235 -34.74 12.62 9.46
C LYS A 235 -35.77 13.41 10.27
N ILE A 236 -35.41 13.78 11.51
CA ILE A 236 -36.18 14.62 12.43
C ILE A 236 -35.17 15.53 13.15
N SER A 237 -35.43 16.83 13.19
CA SER A 237 -34.58 17.77 13.92
C SER A 237 -34.56 17.42 15.41
N LYS A 238 -33.46 17.68 16.13
CA LYS A 238 -33.38 17.45 17.60
C LYS A 238 -34.53 18.14 18.36
N ARG A 239 -35.10 19.20 17.79
CA ARG A 239 -36.22 19.96 18.32
C ARG A 239 -37.54 19.17 18.22
N GLU A 240 -37.81 18.57 17.07
CA GLU A 240 -38.99 17.73 16.84
C GLU A 240 -38.93 16.42 17.64
N TYR A 241 -37.77 15.78 17.74
CA TYR A 241 -37.60 14.57 18.57
C TYR A 241 -37.87 14.83 20.06
N LYS A 242 -37.48 16.01 20.57
CA LYS A 242 -37.77 16.43 21.95
C LYS A 242 -39.25 16.76 22.17
N ALA A 243 -40.00 17.11 21.13
CA ALA A 243 -41.42 17.41 21.22
C ALA A 243 -42.31 16.15 21.18
N MET A 244 -41.77 15.01 20.75
CA MET A 244 -42.45 13.70 20.75
C MET A 244 -42.23 12.90 22.05
N LYS A 245 -41.53 13.46 23.03
CA LYS A 245 -41.18 12.82 24.31
C LYS A 245 -41.87 13.55 25.45
#